data_AF-A0A0F9RYG0-F1
#
_entry.id   AF-A0A0F9RYG0-F1
#
_cell.length_a   1.000
_cell.length_b   1.000
_cell.length_c   1.000
_cell.angle_alpha   90.00
_cell.angle_beta   90.00
_cell.angle_gamma   90.00
#
_symmetry.space_group_name_H-M   'P 1'
#
loop_
_entity.id
_entity.type
_entity.pdbx_description
1 polymer ?
#
loop_
_entity_poly.entity_id
_entity_poly.type
_entity_poly.pdbx_seq_one_letter_code
_entity_poly.pdbx_strand_id
1 'polypeptide(L)'
;MEELLNKLLEADVLSEDTKKELEETIKTRLEEAEKAAREEAEKSVRAELTEQWVKERDALIDAVDAKVTEYLENETSELREDIERFRDLEAEQAEKLVEAKGEMAGELKKDLQELVERLDAFLEIRLAAEFDELREDLDEQKKKDFGRRIFEAVAEEYRDSYVDEESTEAELVETRERLDDTEKALEESERKRETLERVRKLEEILEPLEGRTRDVMEAILKNVATSQLQEGYKTFIGRVIKETEKDSETTSEKEEKVLAEGKKETSKKKLKKDEAVKKTGNVDDDSKNEDEENEEGKNKLSEAARVRLQKLAGVKRK
;
A
#
# COMPACT_ATOMS: atom_id res chain seq x y z
N MET A 1 101.30 36.96 95.80
CA MET A 1 100.57 37.33 97.03
C MET A 1 100.69 36.24 98.09
N GLU A 2 100.55 34.96 97.74
CA GLU A 2 100.68 33.80 98.63
C GLU A 2 101.93 33.85 99.54
N GLU A 3 103.12 34.16 98.99
CA GLU A 3 104.37 34.27 99.78
C GLU A 3 104.36 35.37 100.86
N LEU A 4 103.55 36.42 100.71
CA LEU A 4 103.42 37.50 101.70
C LEU A 4 102.34 37.17 102.75
N LEU A 5 101.28 36.47 102.35
CA LEU A 5 100.28 35.92 103.27
C LEU A 5 100.90 34.87 104.19
N ASN A 6 101.69 33.94 103.64
CA ASN A 6 102.36 32.91 104.44
C ASN A 6 103.29 33.53 105.50
N LYS A 7 104.07 34.56 105.14
CA LYS A 7 104.94 35.28 106.10
C LYS A 7 104.20 36.06 107.17
N LEU A 8 102.95 36.48 106.92
CA LEU A 8 102.09 37.13 107.93
C LEU A 8 101.36 36.12 108.83
N LEU A 9 101.04 34.93 108.32
CA LEU A 9 100.44 33.83 109.07
C LEU A 9 101.45 33.07 109.94
N GLU A 10 102.72 32.98 109.53
CA GLU A 10 103.82 32.39 110.30
C GLU A 10 104.35 33.31 111.42
N ALA A 11 104.14 34.63 111.32
CA ALA A 11 104.46 35.56 112.40
C ALA A 11 103.44 35.40 113.55
N ASP A 12 103.93 35.09 114.75
CA ASP A 12 103.14 34.70 115.93
C ASP A 12 102.44 35.89 116.64
N VAL A 13 101.87 36.80 115.85
CA VAL A 13 101.24 38.07 116.26
C VAL A 13 99.71 38.02 116.14
N LEU A 14 99.16 36.92 115.60
CA LEU A 14 97.75 36.67 115.36
C LEU A 14 97.29 35.45 116.16
N SER A 15 96.21 35.57 116.93
CA SER A 15 95.61 34.42 117.65
C SER A 15 95.02 33.41 116.67
N GLU A 16 94.92 32.13 117.07
CA GLU A 16 94.32 31.09 116.21
C GLU A 16 92.93 31.46 115.68
N ASP A 17 92.12 32.14 116.49
CA ASP A 17 90.78 32.57 116.11
C ASP A 17 90.83 33.61 114.98
N THR A 18 91.75 34.59 115.05
CA THR A 18 91.94 35.56 113.94
C THR A 18 92.49 34.93 112.67
N LYS A 19 93.27 33.84 112.77
CA LYS A 19 93.73 33.09 111.58
C LYS A 19 92.57 32.34 110.92
N LYS A 20 91.69 31.71 111.71
CA LYS A 20 90.47 31.04 111.21
C LYS A 20 89.49 32.04 110.58
N GLU A 21 89.27 33.19 111.22
CA GLU A 21 88.44 34.28 110.68
C GLU A 21 89.01 34.85 109.37
N LEU A 22 90.34 35.00 109.26
CA LEU A 22 91.00 35.41 108.02
C LEU A 22 90.86 34.36 106.91
N GLU A 23 90.99 33.07 107.23
CA GLU A 23 90.77 31.98 106.27
C GLU A 23 89.32 31.91 105.79
N GLU A 24 88.34 32.02 106.69
CA GLU A 24 86.92 32.00 106.34
C GLU A 24 86.55 33.22 105.49
N THR A 25 87.01 34.42 105.86
CA THR A 25 86.78 35.63 105.05
C THR A 25 87.47 35.56 103.69
N ILE A 26 88.69 35.00 103.59
CA ILE A 26 89.34 34.76 102.28
C ILE A 26 88.57 33.73 101.46
N LYS A 27 88.10 32.62 102.04
CA LYS A 27 87.26 31.63 101.36
C LYS A 27 85.95 32.24 100.85
N THR A 28 85.24 33.00 101.69
CA THR A 28 84.02 33.72 101.29
C THR A 28 84.30 34.73 100.18
N ARG A 29 85.40 35.50 100.24
CA ARG A 29 85.79 36.42 99.17
C ARG A 29 86.21 35.71 97.89
N LEU A 30 86.82 34.52 97.98
CA LEU A 30 87.15 33.68 96.83
C LEU A 30 85.88 33.14 96.18
N GLU A 31 84.93 32.63 96.96
CA GLU A 31 83.62 32.14 96.48
C GLU A 31 82.78 33.28 95.88
N GLU A 32 82.75 34.47 96.50
CA GLU A 32 82.12 35.67 95.94
C GLU A 32 82.77 36.08 94.60
N ALA A 33 84.10 36.08 94.51
CA ALA A 33 84.83 36.43 93.30
C ALA A 33 84.64 35.38 92.19
N GLU A 34 84.67 34.08 92.53
CA GLU A 34 84.42 32.98 91.60
C GLU A 34 82.97 33.01 91.09
N LYS A 35 82.00 33.30 91.97
CA LYS A 35 80.60 33.47 91.58
C LYS A 35 80.40 34.70 90.69
N ALA A 36 81.01 35.84 91.03
CA ALA A 36 80.94 37.06 90.22
C ALA A 36 81.57 36.83 88.82
N ALA A 37 82.74 36.20 88.76
CA ALA A 37 83.41 35.86 87.50
C ALA A 37 82.60 34.86 86.66
N ARG A 38 81.93 33.88 87.30
CA ARG A 38 80.98 32.97 86.62
C ARG A 38 79.76 33.71 86.08
N GLU A 39 79.14 34.58 86.87
CA GLU A 39 77.99 35.37 86.44
C GLU A 39 78.35 36.35 85.30
N GLU A 40 79.56 36.90 85.29
CA GLU A 40 80.07 37.74 84.20
C GLU A 40 80.37 36.90 82.93
N ALA A 41 81.05 35.76 83.07
CA ALA A 41 81.31 34.84 81.97
C ALA A 41 80.00 34.30 81.35
N GLU A 42 79.01 33.94 82.17
CA GLU A 42 77.69 33.54 81.67
C GLU A 42 76.98 34.66 80.90
N LYS A 43 77.10 35.92 81.36
CA LYS A 43 76.53 37.08 80.63
C LYS A 43 77.25 37.30 79.30
N SER A 44 78.58 37.20 79.25
CA SER A 44 79.36 37.31 78.00
C SER A 44 78.99 36.21 77.02
N VAL A 45 79.04 34.93 77.45
CA VAL A 45 78.71 33.78 76.61
C VAL A 45 77.27 33.83 76.09
N ARG A 46 76.30 34.27 76.91
CA ARG A 46 74.92 34.48 76.45
C ARG A 46 74.83 35.61 75.42
N ALA A 47 75.51 36.73 75.63
CA ALA A 47 75.55 37.83 74.66
C ALA A 47 76.17 37.39 73.32
N GLU A 48 77.33 36.76 73.36
CA GLU A 48 78.03 36.21 72.19
C GLU A 48 77.17 35.19 71.44
N LEU A 49 76.51 34.26 72.15
CA LEU A 49 75.62 33.27 71.53
C LEU A 49 74.38 33.93 70.91
N THR A 50 73.80 34.97 71.54
CA THR A 50 72.70 35.72 70.92
C THR A 50 73.15 36.51 69.69
N GLU A 51 74.36 37.06 69.69
CA GLU A 51 74.92 37.76 68.53
C GLU A 51 75.21 36.78 67.38
N GLN A 52 75.78 35.61 67.67
CA GLN A 52 75.97 34.54 66.70
C GLN A 52 74.63 34.06 66.13
N TRP A 53 73.65 33.77 66.97
CA TRP A 53 72.32 33.32 66.52
C TRP A 53 71.61 34.35 65.64
N VAL A 54 71.70 35.65 65.98
CA VAL A 54 71.15 36.72 65.13
C VAL A 54 71.87 36.75 63.78
N LYS A 55 73.20 36.69 63.74
CA LYS A 55 73.97 36.66 62.49
C LYS A 55 73.66 35.45 61.63
N GLU A 56 73.58 34.26 62.22
CA GLU A 56 73.26 33.02 61.50
C GLU A 56 71.82 33.00 60.99
N ARG A 57 70.86 33.50 61.79
CA ARG A 57 69.47 33.68 61.36
C ARG A 57 69.36 34.64 60.19
N ASP A 58 70.02 35.80 60.27
CA ASP A 58 69.92 36.83 59.23
C ASP A 58 70.63 36.36 57.94
N ALA A 59 71.78 35.70 58.07
CA ALA A 59 72.44 35.04 56.93
C ALA A 59 71.60 33.90 56.31
N LEU A 60 70.82 33.16 57.12
CA LEU A 60 69.88 32.16 56.61
C LEU A 60 68.69 32.80 55.88
N ILE A 61 68.16 33.92 56.39
CA ILE A 61 67.09 34.68 55.72
C ILE A 61 67.60 35.19 54.37
N ASP A 62 68.75 35.86 54.33
CA ASP A 62 69.37 36.37 53.10
C ASP A 62 69.62 35.23 52.08
N ALA A 63 70.09 34.07 52.55
CA ALA A 63 70.32 32.91 51.69
C ALA A 63 69.03 32.28 51.16
N VAL A 64 67.96 32.25 51.95
CA VAL A 64 66.63 31.78 51.53
C VAL A 64 66.01 32.75 50.52
N ASP A 65 66.02 34.06 50.81
CA ASP A 65 65.46 35.08 49.93
C ASP A 65 66.20 35.12 48.59
N ALA A 66 67.53 35.03 48.60
CA ALA A 66 68.34 34.92 47.38
C ALA A 66 67.98 33.66 46.57
N LYS A 67 67.82 32.49 47.22
CA LYS A 67 67.46 31.24 46.53
C LYS A 67 66.03 31.20 46.02
N VAL A 68 65.08 31.80 46.74
CA VAL A 68 63.69 31.95 46.31
C VAL A 68 63.62 32.90 45.11
N THR A 69 64.34 34.02 45.14
CA THR A 69 64.39 34.97 44.02
C THR A 69 65.02 34.33 42.78
N GLU A 70 66.19 33.69 42.90
CA GLU A 70 66.86 32.98 41.80
C GLU A 70 65.97 31.90 41.19
N TYR A 71 65.28 31.11 42.02
CA TYR A 71 64.36 30.08 41.54
C TYR A 71 63.14 30.67 40.81
N LEU A 72 62.51 31.71 41.38
CA LEU A 72 61.37 32.37 40.76
C LEU A 72 61.73 33.11 39.46
N GLU A 73 62.91 33.74 39.38
CA GLU A 73 63.40 34.38 38.15
C GLU A 73 63.63 33.35 37.03
N ASN A 74 64.25 32.20 37.36
CA ASN A 74 64.44 31.12 36.39
C ASN A 74 63.10 30.54 35.91
N GLU A 75 62.22 30.12 36.84
CA GLU A 75 60.91 29.54 36.51
C GLU A 75 60.00 30.52 35.73
N THR A 76 60.03 31.82 36.07
CA THR A 76 59.26 32.82 35.30
C THR A 76 59.86 33.12 33.93
N SER A 77 61.17 32.96 33.74
CA SER A 77 61.80 33.01 32.42
C SER A 77 61.43 31.79 31.57
N GLU A 78 61.57 30.57 32.13
CA GLU A 78 61.21 29.32 31.43
C GLU A 78 59.72 29.29 31.05
N LEU A 79 58.83 29.65 31.97
CA LEU A 79 57.39 29.75 31.70
C LEU A 79 57.07 30.78 30.62
N ARG A 80 57.81 31.90 30.57
CA ARG A 80 57.63 32.91 29.52
C ARG A 80 58.04 32.37 28.15
N GLU A 81 59.19 31.72 28.07
CA GLU A 81 59.63 31.09 26.82
C GLU A 81 58.65 30.00 26.36
N ASP A 82 58.10 29.20 27.28
CA ASP A 82 57.08 28.21 26.95
C ASP A 82 55.81 28.87 26.41
N ILE A 83 55.33 29.96 27.00
CA ILE A 83 54.18 30.71 26.48
C ILE A 83 54.46 31.27 25.08
N GLU A 84 55.68 31.73 24.81
CA GLU A 84 56.10 32.19 23.48
C GLU A 84 56.14 31.01 22.48
N ARG A 85 56.74 29.87 22.85
CA ARG A 85 56.72 28.62 22.06
C ARG A 85 55.31 28.10 21.77
N PHE A 86 54.40 28.14 22.74
CA PHE A 86 53.01 27.72 22.56
C PHE A 86 52.26 28.62 21.57
N ARG A 87 52.48 29.94 21.60
CA ARG A 87 51.86 30.88 20.65
C ARG A 87 52.33 30.66 19.22
N ASP A 88 53.62 30.39 19.03
CA ASP A 88 54.18 30.08 17.71
C ASP A 88 53.59 28.76 17.16
N LEU A 89 53.46 27.74 18.01
CA LEU A 89 52.80 26.47 17.65
C LEU A 89 51.30 26.63 17.35
N GLU A 90 50.58 27.49 18.09
CA GLU A 90 49.18 27.82 17.81
C GLU A 90 49.04 28.53 16.45
N ALA A 91 49.94 29.46 16.13
CA ALA A 91 49.96 30.14 14.83
C ALA A 91 50.26 29.17 13.68
N GLU A 92 51.27 28.31 13.82
CA GLU A 92 51.62 27.29 12.82
C GLU A 92 50.47 26.27 12.61
N GLN A 93 49.79 25.85 13.68
CA GLN A 93 48.62 24.97 13.56
C GLN A 93 47.42 25.67 12.94
N ALA A 94 47.20 26.96 13.23
CA ALA A 94 46.14 27.74 12.60
C ALA A 94 46.39 27.89 11.08
N GLU A 95 47.64 28.12 10.67
CA GLU A 95 48.04 28.17 9.26
C GLU A 95 47.80 26.82 8.57
N LYS A 96 48.32 25.72 9.13
CA LYS A 96 48.08 24.36 8.61
C LYS A 96 46.60 23.99 8.52
N LEU A 97 45.77 24.45 9.47
CA LEU A 97 44.32 24.25 9.42
C LEU A 97 43.64 25.07 8.32
N VAL A 98 44.18 26.23 7.93
CA VAL A 98 43.71 27.01 6.78
C VAL A 98 44.15 26.35 5.47
N GLU A 99 45.41 25.90 5.37
CA GLU A 99 45.93 25.16 4.21
C GLU A 99 45.13 23.87 3.96
N ALA A 100 44.99 23.00 4.97
CA ALA A 100 44.24 21.74 4.85
C ALA A 100 42.76 21.97 4.49
N LYS A 101 42.14 23.07 4.96
CA LYS A 101 40.78 23.45 4.52
C LYS A 101 40.76 23.92 3.07
N GLY A 102 41.80 24.62 2.61
CA GLY A 102 41.96 25.04 1.22
C GLY A 102 42.14 23.85 0.28
N GLU A 103 42.99 22.90 0.65
CA GLU A 103 43.19 21.63 -0.08
C GLU A 103 41.89 20.83 -0.16
N MET A 104 41.25 20.56 0.98
CA MET A 104 39.97 19.84 1.04
C MET A 104 38.85 20.53 0.24
N ALA A 105 38.81 21.87 0.22
CA ALA A 105 37.86 22.61 -0.61
C ALA A 105 38.20 22.50 -2.12
N GLY A 106 39.48 22.42 -2.47
CA GLY A 106 39.95 22.15 -3.84
C GLY A 106 39.57 20.75 -4.33
N GLU A 107 39.80 19.73 -3.49
CA GLU A 107 39.39 18.35 -3.75
C GLU A 107 37.87 18.24 -3.89
N LEU A 108 37.10 18.75 -2.92
CA LEU A 108 35.64 18.74 -2.97
C LEU A 108 35.08 19.44 -4.22
N LYS A 109 35.72 20.52 -4.68
CA LYS A 109 35.34 21.21 -5.91
C LYS A 109 35.58 20.33 -7.14
N LYS A 110 36.72 19.64 -7.20
CA LYS A 110 37.07 18.72 -8.29
C LYS A 110 36.10 17.52 -8.32
N ASP A 111 35.85 16.92 -7.17
CA ASP A 111 34.92 15.79 -7.03
C ASP A 111 33.49 16.18 -7.43
N LEU A 112 33.06 17.40 -7.07
CA LEU A 112 31.76 17.93 -7.49
C LEU A 112 31.70 18.19 -9.00
N GLN A 113 32.78 18.65 -9.64
CA GLN A 113 32.84 18.80 -11.09
C GLN A 113 32.74 17.44 -11.79
N GLU A 114 33.51 16.43 -11.35
CA GLU A 114 33.43 15.08 -11.90
C GLU A 114 32.05 14.43 -11.66
N LEU A 115 31.40 14.69 -10.51
CA LEU A 115 30.04 14.23 -10.24
C LEU A 115 29.02 14.87 -11.18
N VAL A 116 29.13 16.18 -11.47
CA VAL A 116 28.25 16.88 -12.42
C VAL A 116 28.45 16.33 -13.83
N GLU A 117 29.69 16.18 -14.31
CA GLU A 117 29.97 15.60 -15.65
C GLU A 117 29.39 14.18 -15.79
N ARG A 118 29.51 13.34 -14.75
CA ARG A 118 28.93 11.99 -14.72
C ARG A 118 27.40 12.02 -14.67
N LEU A 119 26.81 12.97 -13.96
CA LEU A 119 25.36 13.14 -13.86
C LEU A 119 24.78 13.62 -15.20
N ASP A 120 25.41 14.59 -15.85
CA ASP A 120 25.00 15.10 -17.16
C ASP A 120 25.04 13.98 -18.21
N ALA A 121 26.13 13.20 -18.27
CA ALA A 121 26.23 12.04 -19.16
C ALA A 121 25.17 10.96 -18.86
N PHE A 122 24.89 10.69 -17.57
CA PHE A 122 23.82 9.76 -17.19
C PHE A 122 22.42 10.27 -17.58
N LEU A 123 22.16 11.56 -17.37
CA LEU A 123 20.89 12.20 -17.74
C LEU A 123 20.71 12.23 -19.27
N GLU A 124 21.75 12.53 -20.05
CA GLU A 124 21.70 12.49 -21.51
C GLU A 124 21.34 11.08 -22.01
N ILE A 125 22.06 10.05 -21.55
CA ILE A 125 21.78 8.65 -21.91
C ILE A 125 20.36 8.24 -21.49
N ARG A 126 19.94 8.61 -20.27
CA ARG A 126 18.64 8.19 -19.75
C ARG A 126 17.48 8.91 -20.43
N LEU A 127 17.61 10.21 -20.68
CA LEU A 127 16.61 11.00 -21.41
C LEU A 127 16.52 10.55 -22.87
N ALA A 128 17.64 10.27 -23.55
CA ALA A 128 17.62 9.72 -24.91
C ALA A 128 16.83 8.41 -24.97
N ALA A 129 17.12 7.46 -24.07
CA ALA A 129 16.39 6.20 -23.99
C ALA A 129 14.89 6.38 -23.69
N GLU A 130 14.51 7.28 -22.79
CA GLU A 130 13.11 7.61 -22.50
C GLU A 130 12.40 8.30 -23.67
N PHE A 131 13.10 9.15 -24.43
CA PHE A 131 12.56 9.78 -25.64
C PHE A 131 12.36 8.78 -26.78
N ASP A 132 13.26 7.80 -26.92
CA ASP A 132 13.11 6.71 -27.90
C ASP A 132 11.96 5.77 -27.50
N GLU A 133 11.85 5.37 -26.23
CA GLU A 133 10.73 4.58 -25.69
C GLU A 133 9.38 5.30 -25.89
N LEU A 134 9.29 6.57 -25.51
CA LEU A 134 8.10 7.41 -25.73
C LEU A 134 7.74 7.57 -27.21
N ARG A 135 8.75 7.57 -28.09
CA ARG A 135 8.55 7.65 -29.54
C ARG A 135 8.01 6.34 -30.11
N GLU A 136 8.53 5.20 -29.66
CA GLU A 136 8.02 3.87 -30.03
C GLU A 136 6.57 3.70 -29.58
N ASP A 137 6.25 4.05 -28.33
CA ASP A 137 4.89 4.07 -27.78
C ASP A 137 3.95 4.95 -28.62
N LEU A 138 4.38 6.18 -28.93
CA LEU A 138 3.58 7.12 -29.73
C LEU A 138 3.34 6.59 -31.15
N ASP A 139 4.32 5.95 -31.77
CA ASP A 139 4.17 5.35 -33.09
C ASP A 139 3.35 4.05 -33.07
N GLU A 140 3.33 3.30 -31.96
CA GLU A 140 2.37 2.20 -31.76
C GLU A 140 0.94 2.73 -31.59
N GLN A 141 0.72 3.78 -30.80
CA GLN A 141 -0.59 4.42 -30.65
C GLN A 141 -1.10 4.99 -31.99
N LYS A 142 -0.25 5.65 -32.78
CA LYS A 142 -0.62 6.09 -34.15
C LYS A 142 -1.05 4.92 -35.04
N LYS A 143 -0.39 3.75 -34.95
CA LYS A 143 -0.77 2.55 -35.71
C LYS A 143 -2.11 1.99 -35.22
N LYS A 144 -2.37 1.98 -33.91
CA LYS A 144 -3.66 1.59 -33.31
C LYS A 144 -4.79 2.53 -33.75
N ASP A 145 -4.59 3.84 -33.66
CA ASP A 145 -5.55 4.85 -34.12
C ASP A 145 -5.80 4.76 -35.63
N PHE A 146 -4.76 4.58 -36.44
CA PHE A 146 -4.91 4.37 -37.88
C PHE A 146 -5.69 3.09 -38.19
N GLY A 147 -5.31 1.97 -37.56
CA GLY A 147 -6.02 0.70 -37.70
C GLY A 147 -7.48 0.79 -37.28
N ARG A 148 -7.78 1.52 -36.20
CA ARG A 148 -9.14 1.81 -35.74
C ARG A 148 -9.91 2.62 -36.78
N ARG A 149 -9.35 3.70 -37.33
CA ARG A 149 -10.02 4.52 -38.36
C ARG A 149 -10.29 3.76 -39.65
N ILE A 150 -9.33 2.94 -40.10
CA ILE A 150 -9.51 2.08 -41.27
C ILE A 150 -10.58 1.02 -40.97
N PHE A 151 -10.56 0.40 -39.79
CA PHE A 151 -11.58 -0.57 -39.40
C PHE A 151 -12.97 0.06 -39.29
N GLU A 152 -13.09 1.26 -38.72
CA GLU A 152 -14.37 1.98 -38.62
C GLU A 152 -14.93 2.31 -40.01
N ALA A 153 -14.12 2.88 -40.90
CA ALA A 153 -14.53 3.20 -42.28
C ALA A 153 -14.88 1.95 -43.11
N VAL A 154 -14.06 0.88 -43.02
CA VAL A 154 -14.32 -0.38 -43.73
C VAL A 154 -15.51 -1.13 -43.12
N ALA A 155 -15.75 -1.06 -41.81
CA ALA A 155 -16.92 -1.68 -41.18
C ALA A 155 -18.22 -0.91 -41.49
N GLU A 156 -18.16 0.39 -41.72
CA GLU A 156 -19.27 1.20 -42.26
C GLU A 156 -19.56 0.79 -43.70
N GLU A 157 -18.56 0.84 -44.60
CA GLU A 157 -18.70 0.42 -46.01
C GLU A 157 -19.12 -1.06 -46.15
N TYR A 158 -18.62 -1.96 -45.31
CA TYR A 158 -19.00 -3.39 -45.33
C TYR A 158 -20.44 -3.61 -44.87
N ARG A 159 -20.94 -2.84 -43.89
CA ARG A 159 -22.36 -2.91 -43.48
C ARG A 159 -23.30 -2.36 -44.55
N ASP A 160 -22.88 -1.31 -45.26
CA ASP A 160 -23.68 -0.70 -46.33
C ASP A 160 -23.67 -1.53 -47.62
N SER A 161 -22.60 -2.30 -47.87
CA SER A 161 -22.43 -3.10 -49.10
C SER A 161 -22.80 -4.57 -48.96
N TYR A 162 -22.72 -5.14 -47.76
CA TYR A 162 -23.11 -6.53 -47.49
C TYR A 162 -24.51 -6.58 -46.88
N VAL A 163 -25.43 -7.20 -47.61
CA VAL A 163 -26.78 -7.46 -47.12
C VAL A 163 -26.70 -8.47 -45.97
N ASP A 164 -27.34 -8.16 -44.85
CA ASP A 164 -27.47 -9.10 -43.74
C ASP A 164 -28.37 -10.28 -44.18
N GLU A 165 -27.73 -11.42 -44.45
CA GLU A 165 -28.39 -12.64 -44.90
C GLU A 165 -29.45 -13.09 -43.88
N GLU A 166 -29.20 -12.95 -42.57
CA GLU A 166 -30.14 -13.32 -41.50
C GLU A 166 -31.39 -12.41 -41.50
N SER A 167 -31.21 -11.11 -41.73
CA SER A 167 -32.30 -10.15 -41.93
C SER A 167 -33.17 -10.51 -43.14
N THR A 168 -32.56 -10.78 -44.30
CA THR A 168 -33.32 -11.10 -45.52
C THR A 168 -33.95 -12.50 -45.49
N GLU A 169 -33.35 -13.46 -44.80
CA GLU A 169 -33.98 -14.76 -44.54
C GLU A 169 -35.19 -14.61 -43.61
N ALA A 170 -35.12 -13.77 -42.57
CA ALA A 170 -36.25 -13.48 -41.70
C ALA A 170 -37.41 -12.80 -42.47
N GLU A 171 -37.12 -11.79 -43.30
CA GLU A 171 -38.12 -11.17 -44.17
C GLU A 171 -38.71 -12.16 -45.21
N LEU A 172 -37.90 -13.08 -45.75
CA LEU A 172 -38.37 -14.15 -46.63
C LEU A 172 -39.26 -15.18 -45.92
N VAL A 173 -38.98 -15.49 -44.66
CA VAL A 173 -39.84 -16.37 -43.85
C VAL A 173 -41.16 -15.68 -43.53
N GLU A 174 -41.13 -14.43 -43.06
CA GLU A 174 -42.36 -13.68 -42.75
C GLU A 174 -43.23 -13.46 -44.00
N THR A 175 -42.63 -13.12 -45.15
CA THR A 175 -43.40 -12.97 -46.39
C THR A 175 -43.97 -14.28 -46.93
N ARG A 176 -43.31 -15.42 -46.71
CA ARG A 176 -43.86 -16.75 -47.02
C ARG A 176 -45.01 -17.14 -46.09
N GLU A 177 -44.88 -16.88 -44.79
CA GLU A 177 -45.94 -17.15 -43.81
C GLU A 177 -47.18 -16.30 -44.09
N ARG A 178 -46.99 -15.00 -44.35
CA ARG A 178 -48.06 -14.10 -44.81
C ARG A 178 -48.71 -14.59 -46.11
N LEU A 179 -47.94 -15.14 -47.05
CA LEU A 179 -48.46 -15.67 -48.31
C LEU A 179 -49.31 -16.93 -48.07
N ASP A 180 -48.81 -17.92 -47.32
CA ASP A 180 -49.52 -19.14 -46.92
C ASP A 180 -50.83 -18.82 -46.16
N ASP A 181 -50.81 -17.84 -45.26
CA ASP A 181 -52.02 -17.37 -44.58
C ASP A 181 -53.02 -16.67 -45.52
N THR A 182 -52.55 -15.88 -46.49
CA THR A 182 -53.45 -15.32 -47.52
C THR A 182 -54.01 -16.39 -48.45
N GLU A 183 -53.26 -17.44 -48.77
CA GLU A 183 -53.74 -18.59 -49.57
C GLU A 183 -54.80 -19.40 -48.81
N LYS A 184 -54.59 -19.70 -47.53
CA LYS A 184 -55.62 -20.33 -46.67
C LYS A 184 -56.87 -19.47 -46.54
N ALA A 185 -56.72 -18.15 -46.32
CA ALA A 185 -57.84 -17.23 -46.23
C ALA A 185 -58.62 -17.15 -47.56
N LEU A 186 -57.92 -17.22 -48.70
CA LEU A 186 -58.52 -17.30 -50.02
C LEU A 186 -59.28 -18.63 -50.19
N GLU A 187 -58.67 -19.78 -49.90
CA GLU A 187 -59.32 -21.09 -50.01
C GLU A 187 -60.57 -21.19 -49.12
N GLU A 188 -60.50 -20.67 -47.88
CA GLU A 188 -61.68 -20.55 -47.02
C GLU A 188 -62.77 -19.67 -47.64
N SER A 189 -62.40 -18.55 -48.28
CA SER A 189 -63.35 -17.66 -48.96
C SER A 189 -63.99 -18.34 -50.16
N GLU A 190 -63.24 -19.16 -50.91
CA GLU A 190 -63.75 -19.94 -52.04
C GLU A 190 -64.70 -21.03 -51.57
N ARG A 191 -64.34 -21.82 -50.55
CA ARG A 191 -65.25 -22.81 -49.93
C ARG A 191 -66.53 -22.17 -49.38
N LYS A 192 -66.43 -20.97 -48.76
CA LYS A 192 -67.60 -20.18 -48.34
C LYS A 192 -68.44 -19.72 -49.54
N ARG A 193 -67.82 -19.32 -50.66
CA ARG A 193 -68.53 -18.97 -51.90
C ARG A 193 -69.23 -20.19 -52.53
N GLU A 194 -68.57 -21.33 -52.62
CA GLU A 194 -69.14 -22.58 -53.16
C GLU A 194 -70.34 -23.07 -52.35
N THR A 195 -70.25 -23.01 -51.02
CA THR A 195 -71.37 -23.38 -50.13
C THR A 195 -72.54 -22.40 -50.23
N LEU A 196 -72.28 -21.09 -50.33
CA LEU A 196 -73.33 -20.10 -50.59
C LEU A 196 -73.97 -20.27 -51.98
N GLU A 197 -73.19 -20.59 -53.01
CA GLU A 197 -73.71 -20.91 -54.35
C GLU A 197 -74.52 -22.22 -54.35
N ARG A 198 -74.13 -23.20 -53.55
CA ARG A 198 -74.91 -24.43 -53.34
C ARG A 198 -76.26 -24.15 -52.71
N VAL A 199 -76.29 -23.37 -51.62
CA VAL A 199 -77.52 -23.03 -50.91
C VAL A 199 -78.44 -22.22 -51.81
N ARG A 200 -77.94 -21.18 -52.49
CA ARG A 200 -78.72 -20.40 -53.47
C ARG A 200 -79.34 -21.27 -54.57
N LYS A 201 -78.57 -22.18 -55.16
CA LYS A 201 -79.09 -23.11 -56.19
C LYS A 201 -80.09 -24.11 -55.61
N LEU A 202 -79.91 -24.59 -54.38
CA LEU A 202 -80.91 -25.43 -53.70
C LEU A 202 -82.21 -24.66 -53.43
N GLU A 203 -82.12 -23.42 -52.94
CA GLU A 203 -83.29 -22.57 -52.68
C GLU A 203 -84.06 -22.24 -53.97
N GLU A 204 -83.37 -21.79 -55.03
CA GLU A 204 -83.96 -21.52 -56.36
C GLU A 204 -84.70 -22.74 -56.94
N ILE A 205 -84.15 -23.94 -56.74
CA ILE A 205 -84.73 -25.19 -57.23
C ILE A 205 -85.91 -25.67 -56.35
N LEU A 206 -85.91 -25.33 -55.05
CA LEU A 206 -86.93 -25.76 -54.08
C LEU A 206 -88.05 -24.73 -53.86
N GLU A 207 -87.89 -23.47 -54.28
CA GLU A 207 -88.90 -22.40 -54.20
C GLU A 207 -90.28 -22.81 -54.75
N PRO A 208 -90.41 -23.58 -55.85
CA PRO A 208 -91.72 -24.01 -56.36
C PRO A 208 -92.41 -25.12 -55.54
N LEU A 209 -91.83 -25.60 -54.44
CA LEU A 209 -92.36 -26.71 -53.63
C LEU A 209 -92.72 -26.28 -52.21
N GLU A 210 -93.98 -26.50 -51.82
CA GLU A 210 -94.47 -26.17 -50.48
C GLU A 210 -94.69 -27.43 -49.62
N GLY A 211 -94.26 -27.36 -48.35
CA GLY A 211 -94.51 -28.39 -47.34
C GLY A 211 -93.67 -29.67 -47.51
N ARG A 212 -94.26 -30.81 -47.17
CA ARG A 212 -93.55 -32.09 -46.95
C ARG A 212 -92.79 -32.63 -48.17
N THR A 213 -93.19 -32.27 -49.39
CA THR A 213 -92.48 -32.61 -50.62
C THR A 213 -91.14 -31.89 -50.73
N ARG A 214 -91.07 -30.64 -50.24
CA ARG A 214 -89.82 -29.86 -50.14
C ARG A 214 -88.85 -30.52 -49.17
N ASP A 215 -89.31 -30.91 -47.97
CA ASP A 215 -88.45 -31.50 -46.92
C ASP A 215 -87.80 -32.83 -47.37
N VAL A 216 -88.60 -33.70 -48.02
CA VAL A 216 -88.11 -34.98 -48.57
C VAL A 216 -87.15 -34.74 -49.74
N MET A 217 -87.45 -33.78 -50.61
CA MET A 217 -86.58 -33.45 -51.74
C MET A 217 -85.26 -32.80 -51.28
N GLU A 218 -85.30 -31.95 -50.27
CA GLU A 218 -84.11 -31.37 -49.62
C GLU A 218 -83.24 -32.46 -48.99
N ALA A 219 -83.85 -33.45 -48.32
CA ALA A 219 -83.13 -34.60 -47.75
C ALA A 219 -82.40 -35.44 -48.83
N ILE A 220 -83.00 -35.62 -50.01
CA ILE A 220 -82.38 -36.34 -51.13
C ILE A 220 -81.26 -35.49 -51.78
N LEU A 221 -81.51 -34.21 -52.05
CA LEU A 221 -80.57 -33.32 -52.75
C LEU A 221 -79.40 -32.84 -51.88
N LYS A 222 -79.49 -32.96 -50.54
CA LYS A 222 -78.37 -32.74 -49.61
C LYS A 222 -77.13 -33.58 -49.92
N ASN A 223 -77.26 -34.75 -50.56
CA ASN A 223 -76.13 -35.60 -50.93
C ASN A 223 -75.71 -35.47 -52.41
N VAL A 224 -76.30 -34.55 -53.19
CA VAL A 224 -76.03 -34.37 -54.63
C VAL A 224 -75.10 -33.17 -54.87
N ALA A 225 -74.14 -33.33 -55.79
CA ALA A 225 -73.15 -32.31 -56.16
C ALA A 225 -73.80 -31.04 -56.77
N THR A 226 -73.20 -29.88 -56.54
CA THR A 226 -73.71 -28.55 -56.94
C THR A 226 -74.00 -28.40 -58.43
N SER A 227 -73.22 -29.06 -59.29
CA SER A 227 -73.40 -29.08 -60.75
C SER A 227 -74.59 -29.92 -61.20
N GLN A 228 -75.02 -30.91 -60.41
CA GLN A 228 -76.03 -31.91 -60.78
C GLN A 228 -77.38 -31.71 -60.06
N LEU A 229 -77.51 -30.68 -59.21
CA LEU A 229 -78.74 -30.40 -58.45
C LEU A 229 -79.99 -30.27 -59.34
N GLN A 230 -79.88 -29.61 -60.49
CA GLN A 230 -81.00 -29.43 -61.43
C GLN A 230 -81.42 -30.74 -62.12
N GLU A 231 -80.48 -31.65 -62.38
CA GLU A 231 -80.76 -32.96 -62.97
C GLU A 231 -81.38 -33.91 -61.93
N GLY A 232 -80.78 -33.96 -60.73
CA GLY A 232 -81.34 -34.68 -59.58
C GLY A 232 -82.77 -34.25 -59.28
N TYR A 233 -83.05 -32.94 -59.26
CA TYR A 233 -84.40 -32.43 -59.05
C TYR A 233 -85.39 -32.97 -60.09
N LYS A 234 -85.07 -32.86 -61.39
CA LYS A 234 -85.92 -33.36 -62.49
C LYS A 234 -86.17 -34.86 -62.40
N THR A 235 -85.19 -35.65 -61.98
CA THR A 235 -85.33 -37.11 -61.84
C THR A 235 -86.17 -37.51 -60.64
N PHE A 236 -85.95 -36.88 -59.47
CA PHE A 236 -86.62 -37.31 -58.24
C PHE A 236 -88.01 -36.69 -58.05
N ILE A 237 -88.31 -35.52 -58.63
CA ILE A 237 -89.59 -34.83 -58.39
C ILE A 237 -90.80 -35.66 -58.83
N GLY A 238 -90.70 -36.36 -59.96
CA GLY A 238 -91.74 -37.26 -60.46
C GLY A 238 -91.94 -38.53 -59.64
N ARG A 239 -90.97 -38.90 -58.79
CA ARG A 239 -91.12 -39.97 -57.78
C ARG A 239 -91.70 -39.42 -56.49
N VAL A 240 -91.15 -38.32 -55.96
CA VAL A 240 -91.57 -37.70 -54.70
C VAL A 240 -93.05 -37.30 -54.73
N ILE A 241 -93.51 -36.62 -55.79
CA ILE A 241 -94.94 -36.25 -55.94
C ILE A 241 -95.83 -37.51 -55.96
N LYS A 242 -95.39 -38.56 -56.65
CA LYS A 242 -96.16 -39.78 -56.86
C LYS A 242 -96.21 -40.70 -55.64
N GLU A 243 -95.20 -40.65 -54.77
CA GLU A 243 -95.19 -41.29 -53.46
C GLU A 243 -95.95 -40.48 -52.39
N THR A 244 -96.17 -39.16 -52.59
CA THR A 244 -97.12 -38.40 -51.76
C THR A 244 -98.60 -38.60 -52.13
N GLU A 245 -98.92 -39.16 -53.30
CA GLU A 245 -100.31 -39.32 -53.79
C GLU A 245 -100.86 -40.76 -53.76
N LYS A 246 -100.12 -41.75 -53.26
CA LYS A 246 -100.61 -43.14 -53.10
C LYS A 246 -100.14 -43.81 -51.81
N ASP A 247 -101.12 -44.16 -50.98
CA ASP A 247 -101.17 -45.22 -49.94
C ASP A 247 -99.91 -45.37 -49.04
N SER A 248 -99.96 -45.07 -47.73
CA SER A 248 -100.70 -45.80 -46.67
C SER A 248 -100.35 -47.29 -46.57
N GLU A 249 -99.86 -47.71 -45.39
CA GLU A 249 -99.74 -49.12 -44.95
C GLU A 249 -98.72 -50.02 -45.70
N THR A 250 -97.93 -50.91 -45.07
CA THR A 250 -97.33 -50.97 -43.71
C THR A 250 -96.14 -51.98 -43.78
N THR A 251 -95.53 -52.30 -42.62
CA THR A 251 -94.49 -53.33 -42.35
C THR A 251 -93.08 -53.03 -42.88
N SER A 252 -91.99 -52.96 -42.09
CA SER A 252 -91.53 -53.52 -40.79
C SER A 252 -90.74 -54.83 -40.90
N GLU A 253 -89.58 -54.84 -40.24
CA GLU A 253 -88.73 -56.01 -39.90
C GLU A 253 -87.90 -56.59 -41.10
N LYS A 254 -86.65 -57.07 -40.93
CA LYS A 254 -85.77 -57.23 -39.73
C LYS A 254 -84.30 -57.51 -40.13
N GLU A 255 -83.39 -57.41 -39.14
CA GLU A 255 -82.11 -58.17 -39.03
C GLU A 255 -80.98 -57.86 -40.07
N GLU A 256 -79.65 -57.96 -39.83
CA GLU A 256 -78.78 -58.23 -38.65
C GLU A 256 -77.28 -57.89 -39.00
N LYS A 257 -76.20 -57.97 -38.17
CA LYS A 257 -75.91 -58.24 -36.73
C LYS A 257 -74.49 -57.69 -36.37
N VAL A 258 -74.31 -56.96 -35.25
CA VAL A 258 -73.06 -56.79 -34.42
C VAL A 258 -71.74 -56.35 -35.12
N LEU A 259 -70.63 -55.95 -34.46
CA LEU A 259 -70.12 -55.88 -33.08
C LEU A 259 -69.48 -54.47 -32.87
N ALA A 260 -69.18 -53.89 -31.71
CA ALA A 260 -69.45 -54.06 -30.27
C ALA A 260 -68.27 -53.37 -29.53
N GLU A 261 -68.52 -52.14 -29.07
CA GLU A 261 -68.14 -51.56 -27.77
C GLU A 261 -66.88 -52.02 -26.98
N GLY A 262 -66.11 -51.00 -26.52
CA GLY A 262 -65.35 -51.01 -25.26
C GLY A 262 -64.21 -49.98 -25.25
N LYS A 263 -63.89 -49.24 -24.18
CA LYS A 263 -64.57 -48.98 -22.88
C LYS A 263 -63.97 -47.68 -22.30
N LYS A 264 -64.69 -47.02 -21.38
CA LYS A 264 -64.38 -45.71 -20.76
C LYS A 264 -63.11 -45.62 -19.87
N GLU A 265 -62.71 -44.35 -19.69
CA GLU A 265 -62.26 -43.68 -18.45
C GLU A 265 -60.78 -43.72 -18.00
N THR A 266 -60.16 -42.53 -18.06
CA THR A 266 -59.38 -41.82 -17.02
C THR A 266 -58.64 -42.60 -15.93
N SER A 267 -57.33 -42.33 -15.74
CA SER A 267 -56.73 -42.01 -14.41
C SER A 267 -55.27 -41.54 -14.47
N LYS A 268 -54.88 -40.71 -13.49
CA LYS A 268 -53.53 -40.14 -13.27
C LYS A 268 -52.63 -41.10 -12.47
N LYS A 269 -51.31 -41.22 -12.76
CA LYS A 269 -50.20 -41.02 -11.76
C LYS A 269 -48.75 -41.32 -12.26
N LYS A 270 -47.89 -40.31 -12.06
CA LYS A 270 -46.57 -40.31 -11.36
C LYS A 270 -45.40 -41.28 -11.73
N LEU A 271 -44.24 -40.63 -11.98
CA LEU A 271 -42.84 -40.98 -11.56
C LEU A 271 -42.21 -42.23 -12.23
N LYS A 272 -40.93 -42.28 -12.62
CA LYS A 272 -39.67 -41.65 -12.16
C LYS A 272 -38.78 -41.25 -13.38
N LYS A 273 -38.01 -40.14 -13.33
CA LYS A 273 -36.60 -39.99 -12.89
C LYS A 273 -35.58 -40.73 -13.79
N ASP A 274 -34.75 -39.96 -14.50
CA ASP A 274 -33.27 -39.88 -14.46
C ASP A 274 -32.89 -38.63 -15.32
N GLU A 275 -32.13 -37.64 -14.83
CA GLU A 275 -30.65 -37.58 -14.71
C GLU A 275 -29.94 -37.90 -16.06
N ALA A 276 -29.07 -37.03 -16.63
CA ALA A 276 -28.42 -35.84 -16.07
C ALA A 276 -27.85 -34.83 -17.11
N VAL A 277 -27.64 -33.58 -16.65
CA VAL A 277 -26.65 -32.57 -17.09
C VAL A 277 -26.73 -31.97 -18.51
N LYS A 278 -27.07 -30.66 -18.55
CA LYS A 278 -26.23 -29.58 -19.13
C LYS A 278 -26.55 -28.24 -18.46
N LYS A 279 -25.60 -27.30 -18.50
CA LYS A 279 -25.59 -26.07 -17.69
C LYS A 279 -26.39 -24.92 -18.31
N THR A 280 -27.27 -24.33 -17.51
CA THR A 280 -27.63 -22.89 -17.44
C THR A 280 -27.78 -22.62 -15.93
N GLY A 281 -27.25 -21.57 -15.29
CA GLY A 281 -26.89 -20.25 -15.77
C GLY A 281 -27.81 -19.26 -15.04
N ASN A 282 -27.26 -18.42 -14.16
CA ASN A 282 -27.82 -17.08 -13.96
C ASN A 282 -26.77 -16.12 -13.39
N VAL A 283 -26.88 -14.88 -13.86
CA VAL A 283 -26.46 -13.68 -13.13
C VAL A 283 -27.43 -13.50 -11.96
N ASP A 284 -26.99 -12.96 -10.83
CA ASP A 284 -27.68 -11.81 -10.23
C ASP A 284 -26.79 -11.15 -9.17
N ASP A 285 -26.79 -9.83 -9.27
CA ASP A 285 -26.27 -8.86 -8.31
C ASP A 285 -27.22 -8.83 -7.11
N ASP A 286 -26.69 -8.82 -5.88
CA ASP A 286 -27.39 -8.13 -4.80
C ASP A 286 -26.44 -7.67 -3.70
N SER A 287 -26.84 -6.58 -3.03
CA SER A 287 -25.91 -5.66 -2.39
C SER A 287 -26.22 -5.39 -0.91
N LYS A 288 -25.16 -5.05 -0.17
CA LYS A 288 -25.14 -4.37 1.14
C LYS A 288 -25.62 -5.12 2.40
N ASN A 289 -24.77 -5.05 3.42
CA ASN A 289 -25.00 -4.45 4.75
C ASN A 289 -23.58 -4.08 5.25
N GLU A 290 -23.23 -2.80 5.37
CA GLU A 290 -23.56 -1.84 6.43
C GLU A 290 -22.62 -1.92 7.67
N ASP A 291 -22.22 -0.72 8.09
CA ASP A 291 -21.70 -0.28 9.39
C ASP A 291 -20.22 -0.47 9.82
N GLU A 292 -19.46 0.63 9.59
CA GLU A 292 -18.76 1.47 10.58
C GLU A 292 -17.47 1.04 11.34
N GLU A 293 -16.69 2.08 11.69
CA GLU A 293 -15.57 2.18 12.64
C GLU A 293 -14.30 1.31 12.47
N ASN A 294 -13.29 1.85 11.77
CA ASN A 294 -12.11 2.47 12.43
C ASN A 294 -11.05 2.95 11.42
N GLU A 295 -10.88 4.27 11.29
CA GLU A 295 -9.64 4.84 10.75
C GLU A 295 -8.54 4.83 11.82
N GLU A 296 -7.65 3.83 11.81
CA GLU A 296 -6.26 4.07 12.24
C GLU A 296 -5.27 3.02 11.68
N GLY A 297 -4.41 3.47 10.76
CA GLY A 297 -3.11 2.86 10.46
C GLY A 297 -3.09 1.53 9.69
N LYS A 298 -2.91 1.59 8.36
CA LYS A 298 -2.26 0.51 7.57
C LYS A 298 -1.67 0.93 6.21
N ASN A 299 -0.84 1.99 6.18
CA ASN A 299 0.22 2.13 5.16
C ASN A 299 1.35 1.10 5.39
N LYS A 300 0.99 -0.19 5.38
CA LYS A 300 1.92 -1.32 5.48
C LYS A 300 2.12 -1.89 4.08
N LEU A 301 3.11 -1.34 3.37
CA LEU A 301 3.73 -1.97 2.21
C LEU A 301 3.92 -3.48 2.50
N SER A 302 3.50 -4.32 1.57
CA SER A 302 3.58 -5.77 1.73
C SER A 302 5.01 -6.21 2.05
N GLU A 303 5.16 -7.29 2.81
CA GLU A 303 6.48 -7.76 3.25
C GLU A 303 7.40 -8.05 2.05
N ALA A 304 6.83 -8.55 0.95
CA ALA A 304 7.51 -8.71 -0.33
C ALA A 304 8.03 -7.38 -0.92
N ALA A 305 7.25 -6.29 -0.86
CA ALA A 305 7.69 -4.98 -1.33
C ALA A 305 8.82 -4.41 -0.46
N ARG A 306 8.74 -4.58 0.86
CA ARG A 306 9.81 -4.18 1.80
C ARG A 306 11.13 -4.92 1.53
N VAL A 307 11.08 -6.24 1.29
CA VAL A 307 12.26 -7.04 0.97
C VAL A 307 12.88 -6.64 -0.38
N ARG A 308 12.06 -6.30 -1.39
CA ARG A 308 12.55 -5.79 -2.68
C ARG A 308 13.26 -4.44 -2.52
N LEU A 309 12.65 -3.49 -1.80
CA LEU A 309 13.26 -2.18 -1.52
C LEU A 309 14.56 -2.29 -0.70
N GLN A 310 14.62 -3.17 0.31
CA GLN A 310 15.86 -3.39 1.08
C GLN A 310 16.99 -3.99 0.23
N LYS A 311 16.68 -4.86 -0.74
CA LYS A 311 17.67 -5.37 -1.70
C LYS A 311 18.16 -4.29 -2.67
N LEU A 312 17.26 -3.44 -3.19
CA LEU A 312 17.60 -2.30 -4.05
C LEU A 312 18.45 -1.25 -3.31
N ALA A 313 18.17 -1.00 -2.04
CA ALA A 313 18.91 -0.05 -1.20
C ALA A 313 20.24 -0.58 -0.63
N GLY A 314 20.66 -1.80 -0.99
CA GLY A 314 21.94 -2.38 -0.54
C GLY A 314 22.04 -2.74 0.95
N VAL A 315 20.97 -2.58 1.73
CA VAL A 315 20.97 -2.78 3.19
C VAL A 315 20.86 -4.28 3.52
N LYS A 316 22.00 -4.95 3.71
CA LYS A 316 22.05 -6.27 4.36
C LYS A 316 21.73 -6.12 5.86
N ARG A 317 20.75 -6.86 6.37
CA ARG A 317 20.59 -7.05 7.82
C ARG A 317 21.77 -7.84 8.38
N LYS A 318 22.18 -7.50 9.61
CA LYS A 318 22.86 -8.42 10.52
C LYS A 318 21.84 -9.45 11.04
#